data_AF-A0A553JVL2-F1
#
_entry.id   AF-A0A553JVL2-F1
#
_cell.length_a   1.000
_cell.length_b   1.000
_cell.length_c   1.000
_cell.angle_alpha   90.00
_cell.angle_beta   90.00
_cell.angle_gamma   90.00
#
_symmetry.space_group_name_H-M   'P 1'
#
loop_
_entity.id
_entity.type
_entity.pdbx_description
1 polymer ?
#
loop_
_entity_poly.entity_id
_entity_poly.type
_entity_poly.pdbx_seq_one_letter_code
_entity_poly.pdbx_strand_id
1 'polypeptide(L)'
;VFAALPAQRQTLLFSATFTDDIRAMAATILRSPVNISVSPPNATASKIKQWVVTVDKRNKPDLFMHLVAENKWEHALVFVKTRNGVDYLAAMLDEAGYAVDTIHGDKPQPARLRALERFKTGEVQ
;
A
#
# COMPACT_ATOMS: atom_id res chain seq x y z
N VAL A 1 29.46 -7.09 8.91
CA VAL A 1 29.19 -5.64 8.69
C VAL A 1 29.25 -4.84 9.99
N PHE A 2 28.44 -5.13 11.02
CA PHE A 2 28.46 -4.37 12.29
C PHE A 2 29.80 -4.35 13.05
N ALA A 3 30.59 -5.42 12.95
CA ALA A 3 31.92 -5.50 13.58
C ALA A 3 32.98 -4.59 12.92
N ALA A 4 32.73 -4.11 11.70
CA ALA A 4 33.62 -3.20 10.97
C ALA A 4 33.26 -1.72 11.19
N LEU A 5 32.21 -1.43 11.97
CA LEU A 5 31.79 -0.07 12.27
C LEU A 5 32.57 0.49 13.47
N PRO A 6 32.76 1.83 13.53
CA PRO A 6 33.37 2.47 14.68
C PRO A 6 32.68 2.11 16.01
N ALA A 7 33.48 2.01 17.06
CA ALA A 7 33.01 1.68 18.40
C ALA A 7 32.01 2.72 18.94
N GLN A 8 32.24 4.00 18.66
CA GLN A 8 31.28 5.08 18.83
C GLN A 8 30.58 5.37 17.50
N ARG A 9 29.26 5.26 17.50
CA ARG A 9 28.42 5.59 16.35
C ARG A 9 27.07 6.09 16.85
N GLN A 10 26.47 6.97 16.06
CA GLN A 10 25.05 7.27 16.18
C GLN A 10 24.28 6.32 15.28
N THR A 11 23.15 5.79 15.75
CA THR A 11 22.28 4.95 14.93
C THR A 11 20.86 5.48 15.01
N LEU A 12 20.26 5.72 13.84
CA LEU A 12 18.88 6.16 13.70
C LEU A 12 18.09 4.99 13.12
N LEU A 13 16.98 4.65 13.76
CA LEU A 13 16.05 3.64 13.28
C LEU A 13 14.76 4.36 12.88
N PHE A 14 14.40 4.26 11.61
CA PHE A 14 13.12 4.76 11.09
C PHE A 14 12.23 3.56 10.80
N SER A 15 11.04 3.53 11.41
CA SER A 15 10.05 2.52 11.10
C SER A 15 8.66 3.11 11.11
N ALA A 16 7.87 2.77 10.09
CA ALA A 16 6.45 3.11 10.03
C ALA A 16 5.61 2.27 11.01
N THR A 17 6.12 1.10 11.44
CA THR A 17 5.47 0.21 12.41
C THR A 17 6.46 -0.20 13.49
N PHE A 18 6.03 -0.24 14.75
CA PHE A 18 6.91 -0.58 15.88
C PHE A 18 6.43 -1.85 16.57
N THR A 19 6.53 -2.97 15.84
CA THR A 19 6.20 -4.32 16.33
C THR A 19 7.20 -4.78 17.39
N ASP A 20 6.86 -5.83 18.13
CA ASP A 20 7.76 -6.40 19.14
C ASP A 20 9.07 -6.92 18.54
N ASP A 21 9.03 -7.49 17.33
CA ASP A 21 10.23 -7.91 16.60
C ASP A 21 11.15 -6.72 16.28
N ILE A 22 10.58 -5.61 15.80
CA ILE A 22 11.34 -4.37 15.53
C ILE A 22 11.91 -3.82 16.84
N ARG A 23 11.16 -3.88 17.94
CA ARG A 23 11.62 -3.45 19.27
C ARG A 23 12.78 -4.31 19.78
N ALA A 24 12.69 -5.63 19.63
CA ALA A 24 13.76 -6.56 19.99
C ALA A 24 15.02 -6.30 19.16
N MET A 25 14.87 -6.11 17.85
CA MET A 25 15.98 -5.73 16.98
C MET A 25 16.58 -4.38 17.39
N ALA A 26 15.75 -3.37 17.62
CA ALA A 26 16.17 -2.03 18.03
C ALA A 26 17.01 -2.07 19.33
N ALA A 27 16.62 -2.90 20.30
CA ALA A 27 17.35 -3.08 21.55
C ALA A 27 18.77 -3.65 21.37
N THR A 28 19.03 -4.38 20.27
CA THR A 28 20.36 -4.93 19.98
C THR A 28 21.27 -3.96 19.22
N ILE A 29 20.69 -2.98 18.51
CA ILE A 29 21.43 -2.10 17.60
C ILE A 29 21.59 -0.68 18.18
N LEU A 30 20.60 -0.20 18.93
CA LEU A 30 20.56 1.15 19.49
C LEU A 30 21.13 1.19 20.90
N ARG A 31 21.76 2.32 21.26
CA ARG A 31 22.29 2.58 22.62
C ARG A 31 21.53 3.75 23.21
N SER A 32 20.75 3.50 24.27
CA SER A 32 19.91 4.50 24.96
C SER A 32 19.15 5.43 24.00
N PRO A 33 18.33 4.90 23.06
CA PRO A 33 17.69 5.73 22.05
C PRO A 33 16.59 6.63 22.63
N VAL A 34 16.48 7.83 22.07
CA VAL A 34 15.29 8.69 22.24
C VAL A 34 14.21 8.20 21.27
N ASN A 35 13.02 7.91 21.79
CA ASN A 35 11.89 7.50 20.98
C ASN A 35 11.01 8.71 20.63
N ILE A 36 10.81 8.94 19.33
CA ILE A 36 9.91 9.97 18.82
C ILE A 36 8.78 9.25 18.08
N SER A 37 7.55 9.39 18.56
CA SER A 37 6.36 8.83 17.90
C SER A 37 5.32 9.93 17.71
N VAL A 38 4.75 9.99 16.50
CA VAL A 38 3.78 11.02 16.10
C VAL A 38 2.34 10.52 16.22
N SER A 39 2.11 9.24 16.53
CA SER A 39 0.77 8.64 16.62
C SER A 39 0.73 7.43 17.57
N PRO A 40 -0.40 7.19 18.27
CA PRO A 40 -0.59 5.97 19.02
C PRO A 40 -0.54 4.74 18.09
N PRO A 41 0.04 3.60 18.54
CA PRO A 41 -0.04 2.35 17.81
C PRO A 41 -1.51 1.98 17.58
N ASN A 42 -1.85 1.53 16.37
CA ASN A 42 -3.19 1.02 16.05
C ASN A 42 -4.35 2.02 16.19
N ALA A 43 -4.11 3.32 16.02
CA ALA A 43 -5.19 4.20 15.64
C ALA A 43 -5.62 3.86 14.21
N THR A 44 -6.38 2.77 14.02
CA THR A 44 -7.23 2.59 12.84
C THR A 44 -8.00 3.89 12.75
N ALA A 45 -7.71 4.71 11.74
CA ALA A 45 -8.22 6.07 11.69
C ALA A 45 -9.74 5.97 11.88
N SER A 46 -10.25 6.49 13.00
CA SER A 46 -11.65 6.34 13.41
C SER A 46 -12.64 6.87 12.37
N LYS A 47 -12.11 7.62 11.40
CA LYS A 47 -12.81 8.18 10.24
C LYS A 47 -12.91 7.21 9.04
N ILE A 48 -12.24 6.06 9.05
CA ILE A 48 -12.31 5.07 7.96
C ILE A 48 -13.55 4.20 8.17
N LYS A 49 -14.49 4.28 7.23
CA LYS A 49 -15.60 3.33 7.13
C LYS A 49 -15.12 2.05 6.47
N GLN A 50 -15.39 0.90 7.09
CA GLN A 50 -15.00 -0.41 6.59
C GLN A 50 -16.23 -1.31 6.52
N TRP A 51 -16.29 -2.14 5.49
CA TRP A 51 -17.37 -3.08 5.25
C TRP A 51 -16.84 -4.25 4.45
N VAL A 52 -17.53 -5.38 4.53
CA VAL A 52 -17.16 -6.63 3.88
C VAL A 52 -18.34 -7.11 3.06
N VAL A 53 -18.07 -7.49 1.80
CA VAL A 53 -19.07 -8.14 0.94
C VAL A 53 -18.65 -9.59 0.72
N THR A 54 -19.51 -10.51 1.13
CA THR A 54 -19.31 -11.94 0.89
C THR A 54 -19.74 -12.29 -0.52
N VAL A 55 -18.85 -12.92 -1.28
CA VAL A 55 -19.12 -13.35 -2.65
C VAL A 55 -18.21 -14.51 -3.04
N ASP A 56 -18.70 -15.39 -3.91
CA ASP A 56 -17.87 -16.42 -4.53
C ASP A 56 -16.72 -15.79 -5.31
N LYS A 57 -15.54 -16.42 -5.23
CA LYS A 57 -14.31 -15.92 -5.87
C LYS A 57 -14.50 -15.59 -7.36
N ARG A 58 -15.27 -16.41 -8.08
CA ARG A 58 -15.52 -16.22 -9.53
C ARG A 58 -16.32 -14.96 -9.84
N ASN A 59 -17.19 -14.51 -8.92
CA ASN A 59 -18.08 -13.37 -9.10
C ASN A 59 -17.46 -12.05 -8.58
N LYS A 60 -16.25 -12.10 -7.99
CA LYS A 60 -15.58 -10.90 -7.45
C LYS A 60 -15.38 -9.78 -8.48
N PRO A 61 -14.93 -10.06 -9.72
CA PRO A 61 -14.74 -9.02 -10.73
C PRO A 61 -16.07 -8.32 -11.08
N ASP A 62 -17.13 -9.09 -11.35
CA ASP A 62 -18.44 -8.54 -11.72
C ASP A 62 -19.05 -7.72 -10.59
N LEU A 63 -18.97 -8.22 -9.36
CA LEU A 63 -19.41 -7.46 -8.19
C LEU A 63 -18.62 -6.16 -8.04
N PHE A 64 -17.30 -6.20 -8.25
CA PHE A 64 -16.49 -5.00 -8.16
C PHE A 64 -16.88 -3.98 -9.24
N MET A 65 -17.09 -4.40 -10.48
CA MET A 65 -17.55 -3.52 -11.56
C MET A 65 -18.91 -2.89 -11.23
N HIS A 66 -19.83 -3.67 -10.66
CA HIS A 66 -21.11 -3.16 -10.18
C HIS A 66 -20.92 -2.08 -9.11
N LEU A 67 -20.06 -2.33 -8.11
CA LEU A 67 -19.79 -1.37 -7.05
C LEU A 67 -19.12 -0.08 -7.56
N VAL A 68 -18.21 -0.17 -8.52
CA VAL A 68 -17.60 1.01 -9.15
C VAL A 68 -18.67 1.85 -9.84
N ALA A 69 -19.55 1.23 -10.61
CA ALA A 69 -20.63 1.93 -11.32
C ALA A 69 -21.67 2.55 -10.37
N GLU A 70 -22.03 1.84 -9.29
CA GLU A 70 -23.00 2.31 -8.30
C GLU A 70 -22.46 3.46 -7.44
N ASN A 71 -21.23 3.30 -6.92
CA ASN A 71 -20.66 4.25 -5.98
C ASN A 71 -19.99 5.46 -6.66
N LYS A 72 -19.68 5.35 -7.96
CA LYS A 72 -19.07 6.42 -8.77
C LYS A 72 -17.84 7.02 -8.09
N TRP A 73 -16.94 6.17 -7.61
CA TRP A 73 -15.71 6.63 -6.96
C TRP A 73 -14.91 7.48 -7.94
N GLU A 74 -14.58 8.70 -7.51
CA GLU A 74 -13.76 9.62 -8.30
C GLU A 74 -12.29 9.16 -8.34
N HIS A 75 -11.78 8.71 -7.19
CA HIS A 75 -10.44 8.15 -7.05
C HIS A 75 -10.45 6.90 -6.15
N ALA A 76 -9.98 5.76 -6.66
CA ALA A 76 -9.96 4.49 -5.94
C ALA A 76 -8.63 3.75 -6.11
N LEU A 77 -8.05 3.32 -4.98
CA LEU A 77 -6.88 2.44 -4.97
C LEU A 77 -7.32 1.00 -4.69
N VAL A 78 -7.16 0.11 -5.67
CA VAL A 78 -7.62 -1.28 -5.59
C VAL A 78 -6.43 -2.23 -5.40
N PHE A 79 -6.44 -2.97 -4.29
CA PHE A 79 -5.39 -3.96 -4.00
C PHE A 79 -5.80 -5.34 -4.46
N VAL A 80 -5.02 -5.92 -5.37
CA VAL A 80 -5.23 -7.27 -5.90
C VAL A 80 -4.04 -8.16 -5.56
N LYS A 81 -4.30 -9.44 -5.25
CA LYS A 81 -3.29 -10.37 -4.71
C LYS A 81 -2.15 -10.70 -5.67
N THR A 82 -2.41 -10.76 -6.98
CA THR A 82 -1.45 -11.26 -7.97
C THR A 82 -1.30 -10.28 -9.13
N ARG A 83 -0.10 -10.22 -9.74
CA ARG A 83 0.14 -9.43 -10.96
C ARG A 83 -0.92 -9.71 -12.03
N ASN A 84 -1.11 -10.97 -12.39
CA ASN A 84 -2.04 -11.32 -13.46
C ASN A 84 -3.49 -10.90 -13.12
N GLY A 85 -3.85 -10.90 -11.83
CA GLY A 85 -5.15 -10.40 -11.39
C GLY A 85 -5.27 -8.88 -11.49
N VAL A 86 -4.18 -8.15 -11.25
CA VAL A 86 -4.11 -6.69 -11.48
C VAL A 86 -4.33 -6.38 -12.95
N ASP A 87 -3.59 -7.03 -13.85
CA ASP A 87 -3.67 -6.76 -15.29
C ASP A 87 -5.04 -7.15 -15.87
N TYR A 88 -5.60 -8.29 -15.42
CA TYR A 88 -6.94 -8.72 -15.81
C TYR A 88 -8.02 -7.71 -15.37
N LEU A 89 -7.99 -7.26 -14.11
CA LEU A 89 -8.97 -6.30 -13.61
C LEU A 89 -8.84 -4.94 -14.31
N ALA A 90 -7.61 -4.50 -14.58
CA ALA A 90 -7.38 -3.26 -15.29
C ALA A 90 -7.90 -3.31 -16.73
N ALA A 91 -7.71 -4.43 -17.44
CA ALA A 91 -8.29 -4.61 -18.77
C ALA A 91 -9.83 -4.50 -18.74
N MET A 92 -10.50 -5.13 -17.77
CA MET A 92 -11.96 -5.01 -17.61
C MET A 92 -12.42 -3.57 -17.35
N LEU A 93 -11.67 -2.82 -16.54
CA LEU A 93 -11.96 -1.41 -16.24
C LEU A 93 -11.76 -0.53 -17.48
N ASP A 94 -10.66 -0.73 -18.20
CA ASP A 94 -10.33 0.00 -19.43
C ASP A 94 -11.38 -0.26 -20.53
N GLU A 95 -11.78 -1.52 -20.72
CA GLU A 95 -12.87 -1.91 -21.64
C GLU A 95 -14.21 -1.28 -21.26
N ALA A 96 -14.47 -1.08 -19.96
CA ALA A 96 -15.65 -0.38 -19.46
C ALA A 96 -15.52 1.16 -19.50
N GLY A 97 -14.40 1.70 -19.99
CA GLY A 97 -14.17 3.13 -20.17
C GLY A 97 -13.63 3.87 -18.93
N TYR A 98 -13.17 3.16 -17.92
CA TYR A 98 -12.52 3.77 -16.75
C TYR A 98 -11.05 4.03 -17.01
N ALA A 99 -10.58 5.22 -16.68
CA ALA A 99 -9.16 5.55 -16.76
C ALA A 99 -8.40 4.84 -15.61
N VAL A 100 -7.60 3.83 -15.93
CA VAL A 100 -6.89 3.01 -14.93
C VAL A 100 -5.38 2.93 -15.23
N ASP A 101 -4.56 2.75 -14.20
CA ASP A 101 -3.17 2.34 -14.32
C ASP A 101 -2.87 1.22 -13.31
N THR A 102 -1.78 0.48 -13.53
CA THR A 102 -1.43 -0.67 -12.69
C THR A 102 -0.03 -0.55 -12.10
N ILE A 103 0.12 -1.06 -10.87
CA ILE A 103 1.40 -1.15 -10.15
C ILE A 103 1.57 -2.58 -9.66
N HIS A 104 2.62 -3.27 -10.12
CA HIS A 104 3.01 -4.59 -9.61
C HIS A 104 4.53 -4.78 -9.72
N GLY A 105 5.05 -5.85 -9.12
CA GLY A 105 6.50 -6.09 -8.98
C GLY A 105 7.27 -6.17 -10.30
N ASP A 106 6.65 -6.67 -11.36
CA ASP A 106 7.28 -6.77 -12.69
C ASP A 106 7.28 -5.47 -13.50
N LYS A 107 6.63 -4.41 -13.02
CA LYS A 107 6.75 -3.11 -13.68
C LYS A 107 8.07 -2.45 -13.29
N PRO A 108 8.82 -1.91 -14.26
CA PRO A 108 9.98 -1.08 -13.97
C PRO A 108 9.63 0.07 -13.03
N GLN A 109 10.55 0.43 -12.14
CA GLN A 109 10.34 1.52 -11.18
C GLN A 109 9.84 2.83 -11.82
N PRO A 110 10.35 3.27 -13.00
CA PRO A 110 9.82 4.46 -13.67
C PRO A 110 8.32 4.35 -14.03
N ALA A 111 7.87 3.17 -14.46
CA ALA A 111 6.45 2.95 -14.78
C ALA A 111 5.57 3.01 -13.52
N ARG A 112 6.06 2.48 -12.40
CA ARG A 112 5.37 2.55 -11.10
C ARG A 112 5.23 4.00 -10.61
N LEU A 113 6.28 4.80 -10.76
CA LEU A 113 6.26 6.22 -10.40
C LEU A 113 5.30 7.01 -11.29
N ARG A 114 5.30 6.74 -12.61
CA ARG A 114 4.34 7.36 -13.54
C ARG A 114 2.90 7.04 -13.16
N ALA A 115 2.57 5.78 -12.87
CA ALA A 115 1.22 5.39 -12.44
C ALA A 115 0.79 6.14 -11.17
N LEU A 116 1.69 6.30 -10.20
CA LEU A 116 1.41 7.09 -8.99
C LEU A 116 1.20 8.57 -9.30
N GLU A 117 1.95 9.15 -10.23
CA GLU A 117 1.79 10.55 -10.60
C GLU A 117 0.44 10.77 -11.30
N ARG A 118 0.10 9.92 -12.27
CA ARG A 118 -1.21 9.96 -12.95
C ARG A 118 -2.37 9.84 -11.98
N PHE A 119 -2.23 9.00 -10.95
CA PHE A 119 -3.23 8.87 -9.89
C PHE A 119 -3.34 10.14 -9.03
N LYS A 120 -2.22 10.79 -8.71
CA LYS A 120 -2.23 12.06 -7.96
C LYS A 120 -2.81 13.22 -8.76
N THR A 121 -2.59 13.25 -10.07
CA THR A 121 -3.08 14.32 -10.95
C THR A 121 -4.52 14.11 -11.41
N GLY A 122 -5.14 12.96 -11.09
CA GLY A 122 -6.50 12.60 -11.51
C GLY A 122 -6.61 12.21 -12.98
N GLU A 123 -5.48 11.90 -13.64
CA GLU A 123 -5.46 11.33 -14.99
C GLU A 123 -5.97 9.88 -15.02
N VAL A 124 -5.96 9.21 -13.86
CA VAL A 124 -6.59 7.92 -13.65
C VAL A 124 -7.46 7.98 -12.40
N GLN A 125 -8.57 7.24 -12.45
CA GLN A 125 -9.60 7.14 -11.43
C GLN A 125 -9.29 5.98 -10.48
#